data_AF-A0A174A331-F1
#
_entry.id   AF-A0A174A331-F1
#
_cell.length_a   1.000
_cell.length_b   1.000
_cell.length_c   1.000
_cell.angle_alpha   90.00
_cell.angle_beta   90.00
_cell.angle_gamma   90.00
#
_symmetry.space_group_name_H-M   'P 1'
#
loop_
_entity.id
_entity.type
_entity.pdbx_description
1 polymer ?
#
loop_
_entity_poly.entity_id
_entity_poly.type
_entity_poly.pdbx_seq_one_letter_code
_entity_poly.pdbx_strand_id
1 'polypeptide(L)'
;MYKVGQKVRVKSWEQMEKEYGLNSCGSIKTPSSFTREMNWFCGMIFTIKNVRSGIFRVTYDLETNNKELNDEIKHYYWDEEMLTSAGLLAQIIQRRKTHV
;
A
#
# COMPACT_ATOMS: atom_id res chain seq x y z
N MET A 1 -9.14 -5.47 -8.38
CA MET A 1 -8.03 -5.34 -9.34
C MET A 1 -7.68 -3.87 -9.56
N TYR A 2 -6.49 -3.49 -9.09
CA TYR A 2 -5.95 -2.14 -9.26
C TYR A 2 -5.45 -1.87 -10.68
N LYS A 3 -5.41 -0.59 -11.10
CA LYS A 3 -4.95 -0.15 -12.43
C LYS A 3 -3.89 0.95 -12.32
N VAL A 4 -3.08 1.10 -13.37
CA VAL A 4 -2.13 2.21 -13.51
C VAL A 4 -2.89 3.55 -13.44
N GLY A 5 -2.34 4.51 -12.70
CA GLY A 5 -2.96 5.81 -12.42
C GLY A 5 -3.90 5.83 -11.21
N GLN A 6 -4.24 4.68 -10.63
CA GLN A 6 -5.10 4.64 -9.45
C GLN A 6 -4.34 5.06 -8.19
N LYS A 7 -4.99 5.91 -7.37
CA LYS A 7 -4.52 6.28 -6.03
C LYS A 7 -4.86 5.17 -5.03
N VAL A 8 -3.84 4.72 -4.30
CA VAL A 8 -3.92 3.67 -3.29
C VAL A 8 -3.26 4.15 -2.00
N ARG A 9 -3.76 3.68 -0.87
CA ARG A 9 -3.22 3.96 0.46
C ARG A 9 -2.57 2.70 1.00
N VAL A 10 -1.39 2.82 1.58
CA VAL A 10 -0.75 1.71 2.31
C VAL A 10 -1.52 1.46 3.61
N LYS A 11 -1.93 0.22 3.88
CA LYS A 11 -2.60 -0.15 5.13
C LYS A 11 -1.70 0.13 6.35
N SER A 12 -2.27 0.23 7.55
CA SER A 12 -1.45 0.38 8.76
C SER A 12 -0.76 -0.94 9.12
N TRP A 13 0.37 -0.84 9.82
CA TRP A 13 1.09 -2.03 10.31
C TRP A 13 0.19 -2.88 11.21
N GLU A 14 -0.50 -2.26 12.16
CA GLU A 14 -1.35 -2.96 13.13
C GLU A 14 -2.49 -3.71 12.44
N GLN A 15 -3.08 -3.10 11.40
CA GLN A 15 -4.10 -3.76 10.59
C GLN A 15 -3.53 -5.00 9.90
N MET A 16 -2.39 -4.85 9.22
CA MET A 16 -1.77 -5.96 8.48
C MET A 16 -1.22 -7.05 9.41
N GLU A 17 -0.64 -6.69 10.56
CA GLU A 17 -0.17 -7.65 11.55
C GLU A 17 -1.35 -8.46 12.12
N LYS A 18 -2.48 -7.80 12.40
CA LYS A 18 -3.70 -8.50 12.84
C LYS A 18 -4.26 -9.42 11.76
N GLU A 19 -4.22 -9.02 10.49
CA GLU A 19 -4.77 -9.78 9.36
C GLU A 19 -3.88 -10.99 8.97
N TYR A 20 -2.55 -10.82 8.92
CA TYR A 20 -1.63 -11.81 8.34
C TYR A 20 -0.59 -12.37 9.33
N GLY A 21 -0.38 -11.70 10.45
CA GLY A 21 0.65 -12.05 11.44
C GLY A 21 2.09 -11.83 10.96
N LEU A 22 3.04 -12.07 11.87
CA LEU A 22 4.47 -11.91 11.60
C LEU A 22 5.15 -13.24 11.25
N ASN A 23 6.19 -13.19 10.40
CA ASN A 23 7.13 -14.28 10.14
C ASN A 23 8.27 -14.30 11.17
N SER A 24 9.15 -15.30 11.08
CA SER A 24 10.29 -15.48 11.99
C SER A 24 11.30 -14.32 11.95
N CYS A 25 11.27 -13.50 10.90
CA CYS A 25 12.10 -12.31 10.75
C CYS A 25 11.39 -11.03 11.21
N GLY A 26 10.17 -11.12 11.75
CA GLY A 26 9.39 -9.97 12.23
C GLY A 26 8.79 -9.12 11.12
N SER A 27 8.68 -9.64 9.88
CA SER A 27 7.97 -9.02 8.76
C SER A 27 6.55 -9.58 8.66
N ILE A 28 5.62 -8.81 8.10
CA ILE A 28 4.23 -9.28 7.91
C ILE A 28 4.18 -10.28 6.75
N LYS A 29 3.44 -11.37 6.94
CA LYS A 29 3.31 -12.51 6.02
C LYS A 29 2.40 -12.22 4.81
N THR A 30 2.67 -11.17 4.06
CA THR A 30 2.05 -10.93 2.74
C THR A 30 2.83 -11.63 1.63
N PRO A 31 2.26 -11.82 0.42
CA PRO A 31 2.95 -12.46 -0.71
C PRO A 31 4.32 -11.83 -1.04
N SER A 32 4.45 -10.50 -0.94
CA SER A 32 5.71 -9.79 -1.19
C SER A 32 6.55 -9.55 0.07
N SER A 33 6.06 -9.97 1.24
CA SER A 33 6.57 -9.67 2.59
C SER A 33 6.62 -8.17 2.90
N PHE A 34 5.92 -7.73 3.95
CA PHE A 34 5.98 -6.34 4.41
C PHE A 34 7.03 -6.20 5.52
N THR A 35 8.18 -5.60 5.19
CA THR A 35 9.29 -5.45 6.14
C THR A 35 9.08 -4.30 7.10
N ARG A 36 9.82 -4.27 8.21
CA ARG A 36 9.76 -3.19 9.20
C ARG A 36 10.09 -1.81 8.61
N GLU A 37 11.01 -1.75 7.65
CA GLU A 37 11.40 -0.52 6.96
C GLU A 37 10.22 0.08 6.19
N MET A 38 9.35 -0.77 5.63
CA MET A 38 8.16 -0.32 4.91
C MET A 38 7.12 0.34 5.81
N ASN A 39 7.22 0.20 7.13
CA ASN A 39 6.26 0.78 8.08
C ASN A 39 6.17 2.32 7.99
N TRP A 40 7.26 3.01 7.61
CA TRP A 40 7.20 4.47 7.45
C TRP A 40 6.26 4.94 6.34
N PHE A 41 5.88 4.05 5.41
CA PHE A 41 4.92 4.35 4.34
C PHE A 41 3.46 4.16 4.75
N CYS A 42 3.20 3.56 5.93
CA CYS A 42 1.84 3.27 6.40
C CYS A 42 0.96 4.53 6.39
N GLY A 43 -0.22 4.42 5.79
CA GLY A 43 -1.18 5.52 5.69
C GLY A 43 -0.89 6.56 4.60
N MET A 44 0.27 6.53 3.96
CA MET A 44 0.56 7.39 2.81
C MET A 44 -0.22 6.93 1.57
N ILE A 45 -0.46 7.89 0.66
CA ILE A 45 -1.18 7.66 -0.60
C ILE A 45 -0.17 7.73 -1.75
N PHE A 46 -0.22 6.74 -2.63
CA PHE A 46 0.62 6.65 -3.82
C PHE A 46 -0.21 6.36 -5.06
N THR A 47 0.36 6.62 -6.22
CA THR A 47 -0.22 6.32 -7.53
C THR A 47 0.46 5.08 -8.09
N ILE A 48 -0.34 4.12 -8.59
CA ILE A 48 0.20 2.94 -9.26
C ILE A 48 0.81 3.35 -10.60
N LYS A 49 2.10 3.05 -10.78
CA LYS A 49 2.85 3.28 -12.01
C LYS A 49 2.87 2.05 -12.92
N ASN A 50 2.91 0.86 -12.33
CA ASN A 50 2.97 -0.39 -13.08
C ASN A 50 2.32 -1.54 -12.31
N VAL A 51 1.70 -2.47 -13.04
CA VAL A 51 1.12 -3.71 -12.51
C VAL A 51 1.75 -4.87 -13.27
N ARG A 52 2.38 -5.80 -12.57
CA ARG A 52 2.97 -7.01 -13.16
C ARG A 52 2.76 -8.22 -12.26
N SER A 53 1.94 -9.16 -12.71
CA SER A 53 1.70 -10.46 -12.02
C SER A 53 1.32 -10.30 -10.53
N GLY A 54 0.41 -9.37 -10.21
CA GLY A 54 -0.03 -9.12 -8.82
C GLY A 54 0.91 -8.23 -7.99
N ILE A 55 2.07 -7.84 -8.54
CA ILE A 55 3.00 -6.90 -7.93
C ILE A 55 2.75 -5.50 -8.52
N PHE A 56 2.69 -4.51 -7.64
CA PHE A 56 2.48 -3.10 -7.95
C PHE A 56 3.78 -2.33 -7.73
N ARG A 57 4.11 -1.46 -8.69
CA ARG A 57 5.07 -0.36 -8.47
C ARG A 57 4.28 0.91 -8.27
N VAL A 58 4.54 1.58 -7.16
CA VAL A 58 3.87 2.83 -6.79
C VAL A 58 4.86 4.00 -6.81
N THR A 59 4.35 5.20 -6.97
CA THR A 59 5.11 6.45 -6.94
C THR A 59 4.28 7.52 -6.23
N TYR A 60 4.93 8.47 -5.60
CA TYR A 60 4.27 9.69 -5.13
C TYR A 60 3.78 10.50 -6.34
N ASP A 61 2.80 11.38 -6.11
CA ASP A 61 2.20 12.18 -7.20
C ASP A 61 3.30 12.95 -7.93
N LEU A 62 3.37 12.84 -9.25
CA LEU A 62 4.44 13.48 -10.05
C LEU A 62 4.49 14.99 -9.82
N GLU A 63 3.35 15.58 -9.43
CA GLU A 63 3.20 17.00 -9.11
C GLU A 63 3.92 17.43 -7.82
N THR A 64 4.02 16.53 -6.85
CA THR A 64 4.58 16.84 -5.52
C THR A 64 6.11 16.81 -5.45
N ASN A 65 6.77 16.34 -6.52
CA ASN A 65 8.22 16.36 -6.74
C ASN A 65 9.10 15.87 -5.55
N ASN A 66 8.58 15.02 -4.66
CA ASN A 66 9.36 14.44 -3.55
C ASN A 66 10.24 13.30 -4.08
N LYS A 67 11.40 13.70 -4.63
CA LYS A 67 12.35 12.78 -5.28
C LYS A 67 12.90 11.74 -4.31
N GLU A 68 13.22 12.12 -3.08
CA GLU A 68 13.77 11.21 -2.07
C GLU A 68 12.79 10.10 -1.72
N LEU A 69 11.52 10.44 -1.46
CA LEU A 69 10.48 9.45 -1.18
C LEU A 69 10.21 8.52 -2.38
N ASN A 70 10.24 9.08 -3.59
CA ASN A 70 10.13 8.30 -4.84
C ASN A 70 11.31 7.36 -5.05
N ASP A 71 12.52 7.78 -4.64
CA ASP A 71 13.73 6.98 -4.71
C ASP A 71 13.68 5.83 -3.71
N GLU A 72 13.17 6.03 -2.50
CA GLU A 72 13.03 4.95 -1.52
C GLU A 72 11.92 3.96 -1.88
N ILE A 73 10.73 4.45 -2.25
CA ILE A 73 9.56 3.58 -2.41
C ILE A 73 9.66 2.61 -3.60
N LYS A 74 10.44 2.97 -4.63
CA LYS A 74 10.63 2.15 -5.83
C LYS A 74 11.39 0.86 -5.55
N HIS A 75 12.08 0.76 -4.40
CA HIS A 75 12.86 -0.42 -4.00
C HIS A 75 11.99 -1.57 -3.49
N TYR A 76 10.72 -1.31 -3.18
CA TYR A 76 9.82 -2.29 -2.60
C TYR A 76 8.82 -2.84 -3.61
N TYR A 77 8.46 -4.12 -3.42
CA TYR A 77 7.35 -4.75 -4.11
C TYR A 77 6.09 -4.61 -3.27
N TRP A 78 5.03 -4.10 -3.89
CA TRP A 78 3.74 -3.91 -3.24
C TRP A 78 2.75 -4.93 -3.78
N ASP A 79 1.92 -5.50 -2.93
CA ASP A 79 0.84 -6.40 -3.35
C ASP A 79 -0.54 -5.90 -2.88
N GLU A 80 -1.59 -6.63 -3.23
CA GLU A 80 -2.97 -6.20 -3.03
C GLU A 80 -3.34 -6.22 -1.55
N GLU A 81 -2.67 -7.04 -0.76
CA GLU A 81 -2.88 -7.16 0.68
C GLU A 81 -2.33 -5.94 1.44
N MET A 82 -1.30 -5.29 0.92
CA MET A 82 -0.68 -4.09 1.51
C MET A 82 -1.45 -2.79 1.21
N LEU A 83 -2.30 -2.80 0.19
CA LEU A 83 -2.88 -1.59 -0.40
C LEU A 83 -4.40 -1.57 -0.26
N THR A 84 -4.95 -0.38 -0.03
CA THR A 84 -6.39 -0.11 -0.16
C THR A 84 -6.64 0.98 -1.18
N SER A 85 -7.78 0.93 -1.88
CA SER A 85 -8.15 1.99 -2.81
C SER A 85 -8.39 3.30 -2.05
N ALA A 86 -7.71 4.38 -2.46
CA ALA A 86 -7.84 5.70 -1.82
C ALA A 86 -8.91 6.59 -2.48
N GLY A 87 -9.55 6.12 -3.55
CA GLY A 87 -10.56 6.87 -4.30
C GLY A 87 -11.85 7.11 -3.50
N LEU A 88 -12.60 8.15 -3.90
CA LEU A 88 -13.83 8.60 -3.23
C LEU A 88 -14.84 7.46 -2.98
N LEU A 89 -15.02 6.58 -3.98
CA LEU A 89 -15.93 5.43 -3.88
C LEU A 89 -15.50 4.42 -2.81
N ALA A 90 -14.20 4.21 -2.61
CA ALA A 90 -13.70 3.30 -1.59
C ALA A 90 -13.91 3.86 -0.17
N GLN A 91 -13.74 5.17 0.01
CA GLN A 91 -14.04 5.85 1.27
C GLN A 91 -15.55 5.80 1.59
N ILE A 92 -16.42 5.97 0.58
CA ILE A 92 -17.87 5.85 0.73
C ILE A 92 -18.27 4.42 1.13
N ILE A 93 -17.66 3.40 0.53
CA ILE A 93 -17.94 1.98 0.86
C ILE A 93 -17.45 1.63 2.27
N GLN A 94 -16.25 2.08 2.68
CA GLN A 94 -15.75 1.84 4.04
C GLN A 94 -16.64 2.49 5.11
N ARG A 95 -17.09 3.74 4.91
CA ARG A 95 -18.01 4.43 5.84
C ARG A 95 -19.33 3.71 6.05
N ARG A 96 -19.83 3.01 5.02
CA ARG A 96 -21.06 2.21 5.11
C ARG A 96 -20.86 0.89 5.88
N LYS A 97 -19.64 0.33 5.90
CA LYS A 97 -19.33 -0.91 6.63
C LYS A 97 -19.09 -0.70 8.13
N THR A 98 -18.76 0.51 8.55
CA THR A 98 -18.54 0.88 9.97
C THR A 98 -19.81 1.33 10.70
N HIS A 99 -20.97 1.30 10.05
CA HIS A 99 -22.27 1.67 10.63
C HIS A 99 -23.26 0.49 10.67
N VAL A 100 -22.73 -0.72 10.81
CA VAL A 100 -23.50 -1.94 11.09
C VAL A 100 -22.94 -2.59 12.35
#